data_AF-R5B6N0-F1
#
_entry.id   AF-R5B6N0-F1
#
_cell.length_a   1.000
_cell.length_b   1.000
_cell.length_c   1.000
_cell.angle_alpha   90.00
_cell.angle_beta   90.00
_cell.angle_gamma   90.00
#
_symmetry.space_group_name_H-M   'P 1'
#
loop_
_entity.id
_entity.type
_entity.pdbx_description
1 polymer ?
#
loop_
_entity_poly.entity_id
_entity_poly.type
_entity_poly.pdbx_seq_one_letter_code
_entity_poly.pdbx_strand_id
1 'polypeptide(L)'
;MITLIILFGMMLCGYMLRKVRMPELPDRFMSYMVWALLFLFGISIGGNKELVSKLHSFGAVALAVAVATVCGSVIGGWLLWKFRSKV
;
A
#
# COMPACT_ATOMS: atom_id res chain seq x y z
N MET A 1 17.26 -7.03 14.44
CA MET A 1 16.69 -8.25 15.07
C MET A 1 15.28 -8.01 15.63
N ILE A 2 15.05 -6.95 16.41
CA ILE A 2 13.73 -6.62 16.98
C ILE A 2 12.65 -6.36 15.90
N THR A 3 12.98 -5.71 14.79
CA THR A 3 12.05 -5.44 13.68
C THR A 3 11.47 -6.70 13.04
N LEU A 4 12.27 -7.76 12.89
CA LEU A 4 11.80 -9.03 12.33
C LEU A 4 10.78 -9.71 13.26
N ILE A 5 11.00 -9.64 14.57
CA ILE A 5 10.08 -10.21 15.57
C ILE A 5 8.76 -9.44 15.58
N ILE A 6 8.80 -8.12 15.45
CA ILE A 6 7.60 -7.28 15.36
C ILE A 6 6.80 -7.61 14.09
N LEU A 7 7.47 -7.73 12.94
CA LEU A 7 6.82 -8.09 11.67
C LEU A 7 6.19 -9.48 11.73
N PHE A 8 6.90 -10.46 12.28
CA PHE A 8 6.38 -11.82 12.47
C PHE A 8 5.20 -11.84 13.44
N GLY A 9 5.30 -11.10 14.55
CA GLY A 9 4.25 -10.98 15.56
C GLY A 9 2.98 -10.32 15.01
N MET A 10 3.12 -9.26 14.20
CA MET A 10 2.00 -8.61 13.51
C MET A 10 1.32 -9.54 12.50
N MET A 11 2.10 -10.31 11.73
CA MET A 11 1.57 -11.28 10.78
C MET A 11 0.83 -12.42 11.48
N LEU A 12 1.38 -12.92 12.60
CA LEU A 12 0.72 -13.93 13.43
C LEU A 12 -0.56 -13.40 14.07
N CYS A 13 -0.53 -12.17 14.60
CA CYS A 13 -1.67 -11.52 15.21
C CYS A 13 -2.79 -11.27 14.19
N GLY A 14 -2.44 -10.79 12.99
CA GLY A 14 -3.38 -10.62 11.88
C GLY A 14 -3.97 -11.96 11.40
N TYR A 15 -3.17 -13.03 11.39
CA TYR A 15 -3.65 -14.38 11.06
C TYR A 15 -4.61 -14.93 12.12
N MET A 16 -4.35 -14.66 13.40
CA MET A 16 -5.22 -15.10 14.49
C MET A 16 -6.54 -14.29 14.52
N LEU A 17 -6.50 -13.00 14.18
CA LEU A 17 -7.67 -12.14 14.01
C LEU A 17 -8.56 -12.56 12.83
N ARG A 18 -7.99 -13.18 11.78
CA ARG A 18 -8.75 -13.70 10.63
C ARG A 18 -9.69 -14.85 11.00
N LYS A 19 -9.42 -15.56 12.09
CA LYS A 19 -10.23 -16.70 12.55
C LYS A 19 -11.47 -16.27 13.34
N VAL A 20 -11.48 -15.02 13.81
CA VAL A 20 -12.69 -14.41 14.38
C VAL A 20 -13.49 -13.91 13.18
N ARG A 21 -14.64 -14.55 12.90
CA ARG A 21 -15.66 -14.02 11.99
C ARG A 21 -16.11 -12.67 12.54
N MET A 22 -15.33 -11.63 12.29
CA MET A 22 -15.71 -10.27 12.58
C MET A 22 -16.92 -9.99 11.68
N PRO A 23 -18.06 -9.55 12.24
CA PRO A 23 -19.21 -9.15 11.43
C PRO A 23 -18.72 -8.17 10.37
N GLU A 24 -19.17 -8.35 9.14
CA GLU A 24 -18.79 -7.60 7.95
C GLU A 24 -18.71 -6.11 8.30
N LEU A 25 -17.50 -5.63 8.63
CA LEU A 25 -17.31 -4.21 8.88
C LEU A 25 -17.65 -3.54 7.56
N PRO A 26 -18.53 -2.53 7.57
CA PRO A 26 -18.95 -1.90 6.33
C PRO A 26 -17.71 -1.40 5.58
N ASP A 27 -17.57 -1.77 4.30
CA ASP A 27 -16.44 -1.38 3.44
C ASP A 27 -16.16 0.13 3.47
N ARG A 28 -17.19 0.91 3.79
CA ARG A 28 -17.13 2.36 3.98
C ARG A 28 -16.15 2.79 5.08
N PHE A 29 -15.95 1.98 6.12
CA PHE A 29 -15.02 2.28 7.20
C PHE A 29 -13.56 2.38 6.71
N MET A 30 -13.15 1.50 5.80
CA MET A 30 -11.83 1.58 5.18
C MET A 30 -11.67 2.84 4.34
N SER A 31 -12.70 3.20 3.57
CA SER A 31 -12.68 4.43 2.77
C SER A 31 -12.55 5.69 3.63
N TYR A 32 -13.29 5.77 4.75
CA TYR A 32 -13.18 6.86 5.70
C TYR A 32 -11.79 6.92 6.38
N MET A 33 -11.21 5.77 6.74
CA MET A 33 -9.84 5.72 7.28
C MET A 33 -8.81 6.20 6.25
N VAL A 34 -8.95 5.80 4.98
CA VAL A 34 -8.07 6.26 3.91
C VAL A 34 -8.18 7.77 3.74
N TRP A 35 -9.39 8.33 3.73
CA TRP A 35 -9.59 9.77 3.66
C TRP A 35 -8.95 10.51 4.83
N ALA A 36 -9.17 10.04 6.06
CA ALA A 36 -8.57 10.62 7.26
C ALA A 36 -7.04 10.54 7.21
N LEU A 37 -6.49 9.41 6.77
CA LEU A 37 -5.05 9.21 6.64
C LEU A 37 -4.46 10.11 5.55
N LEU A 38 -5.13 10.22 4.40
CA LEU A 38 -4.69 11.08 3.29
C LEU A 38 -4.69 12.56 3.70
N PHE A 39 -5.70 12.97 4.46
CA PHE A 39 -5.77 14.31 5.03
C PHE A 39 -4.63 14.58 6.02
N LEU A 40 -4.42 13.67 6.98
CA LEU A 40 -3.35 13.79 7.97
C LEU A 40 -1.96 13.79 7.31
N PHE A 41 -1.77 12.92 6.32
CA PHE A 41 -0.54 12.82 5.52
C PHE A 41 -0.28 14.11 4.74
N GLY A 42 -1.31 14.67 4.11
CA GLY A 42 -1.24 15.96 3.42
C GLY A 42 -0.81 17.11 4.32
N ILE A 43 -1.36 17.20 5.53
CA ILE A 43 -0.97 18.22 6.52
C ILE A 43 0.47 18.00 7.00
N SER A 44 0.83 16.77 7.35
CA SER A 44 2.16 16.42 7.84
C SER A 44 3.26 16.76 6.82
N ILE A 45 2.96 16.58 5.54
CA ILE A 45 3.86 16.91 4.43
C ILE A 45 3.87 18.42 4.14
N GLY A 46 2.71 19.08 4.11
CA GLY A 46 2.58 20.49 3.74
C GLY A 46 3.21 21.46 4.73
N GLY A 47 3.27 21.11 6.02
CA GLY A 47 3.86 21.95 7.07
C GLY A 47 5.39 22.01 7.06
N ASN A 48 6.08 21.14 6.32
CA ASN A 48 7.52 20.99 6.40
C ASN A 48 8.21 21.45 5.10
N LYS A 49 8.74 22.68 5.10
CA LYS A 49 9.33 23.32 3.90
C LYS A 49 10.44 22.49 3.26
N GLU A 50 11.18 21.71 4.06
CA GLU A 50 12.21 20.80 3.57
C GLU A 50 11.60 19.65 2.77
N LEU A 51 10.56 18.99 3.28
CA LEU A 51 9.82 17.98 2.53
C LEU A 51 9.12 18.58 1.32
N VAL A 52 8.52 19.77 1.42
CA VAL A 52 7.86 20.44 0.28
C VAL A 52 8.86 20.75 -0.85
N SER A 53 10.07 21.20 -0.51
CA SER A 53 11.12 21.45 -1.51
C SER A 53 11.60 20.17 -2.19
N LYS A 54 11.64 19.06 -1.45
CA LYS A 54 11.98 17.74 -1.98
C LYS A 54 10.77 17.04 -2.58
N LEU A 55 9.55 17.50 -2.35
CA LEU A 55 8.32 16.86 -2.81
C LEU A 55 8.23 16.82 -4.32
N HIS A 56 8.82 17.81 -5.00
CA HIS A 56 8.92 17.77 -6.45
C HIS A 56 9.77 16.58 -6.92
N SER A 57 10.90 16.34 -6.25
CA SER A 57 11.77 15.17 -6.50
C SER A 57 11.12 13.86 -6.04
N PHE A 58 10.54 13.82 -4.84
CA PHE A 58 9.86 12.64 -4.29
C PHE A 58 8.61 12.29 -5.08
N GLY A 59 7.86 13.30 -5.55
CA GLY A 59 6.67 13.14 -6.38
C GLY A 59 7.02 12.57 -7.76
N ALA A 60 8.08 13.07 -8.39
CA ALA A 60 8.57 12.51 -9.65
C ALA A 60 9.04 11.05 -9.49
N VAL A 61 9.79 10.76 -8.42
CA VAL A 61 10.20 9.38 -8.10
C VAL A 61 8.98 8.50 -7.80
N ALA A 62 8.01 8.97 -7.01
CA ALA A 62 6.80 8.23 -6.69
C ALA A 62 5.96 7.94 -7.94
N LEU A 63 5.87 8.89 -8.87
CA LEU A 63 5.17 8.70 -10.15
C LEU A 63 5.90 7.68 -11.02
N ALA A 64 7.23 7.76 -11.13
CA ALA A 64 8.03 6.79 -11.86
C ALA A 64 7.86 5.36 -11.28
N VAL A 65 7.89 5.23 -9.95
CA VAL A 65 7.67 3.96 -9.25
C VAL A 65 6.24 3.45 -9.45
N ALA A 66 5.23 4.32 -9.41
CA ALA A 66 3.85 3.94 -9.64
C ALA A 66 3.66 3.40 -11.07
N VAL A 67 4.18 4.10 -12.08
CA VAL A 67 4.13 3.65 -13.48
C VAL A 67 4.88 2.32 -13.65
N ALA A 68 6.10 2.21 -13.11
CA ALA A 68 6.87 0.99 -13.18
C ALA A 68 6.16 -0.21 -12.52
N THR A 69 5.50 0.02 -11.38
CA THR A 69 4.76 -1.01 -10.65
C THR A 69 3.50 -1.44 -11.40
N VAL A 70 2.74 -0.50 -11.96
CA VAL A 70 1.56 -0.81 -12.78
C VAL A 70 1.97 -1.58 -14.03
N CYS A 71 3.00 -1.11 -14.74
CA CYS A 71 3.55 -1.83 -15.91
C CYS A 71 4.02 -3.24 -15.53
N GLY A 72 4.75 -3.39 -14.43
CA GLY A 72 5.20 -4.70 -13.94
C GLY A 72 4.04 -5.65 -13.62
N SER A 73 2.99 -5.15 -12.96
CA SER A 73 1.79 -5.94 -12.65
C SER A 73 1.04 -6.38 -13.91
N VAL A 74 0.85 -5.47 -14.87
CA VAL A 74 0.19 -5.77 -16.16
C VAL A 74 0.99 -6.78 -16.97
N ILE A 75 2.32 -6.61 -17.07
CA ILE A 75 3.21 -7.55 -17.79
C ILE A 75 3.19 -8.93 -17.11
N GLY A 76 3.22 -8.97 -15.78
CA GLY A 76 3.13 -10.23 -15.03
C GLY A 76 1.81 -10.96 -15.28
N GLY A 77 0.69 -10.25 -15.23
CA GLY A 77 -0.63 -10.80 -15.56
C GLY A 77 -0.71 -11.31 -17.01
N TRP A 78 -0.16 -10.55 -17.95
CA TRP A 78 -0.09 -10.95 -19.36
C TRP A 78 0.77 -12.19 -19.60
N LEU A 79 1.92 -12.27 -18.92
CA LEU A 79 2.81 -13.43 -18.99
C LEU A 79 2.12 -14.69 -18.48
N LEU A 80 1.41 -14.59 -17.34
CA LEU A 80 0.63 -15.70 -16.78
C LEU A 80 -0.51 -16.13 -17.71
N TRP A 81 -1.20 -15.18 -18.34
CA TRP A 81 -2.25 -15.48 -19.31
C TRP A 81 -1.68 -16.21 -20.54
N LYS A 82 -0.55 -15.72 -21.07
CA LYS A 82 0.12 -16.34 -22.22
C LYS A 82 0.65 -17.74 -21.90
N PHE A 83 1.23 -17.94 -20.71
CA PHE A 83 1.67 -19.27 -20.25
C PHE A 83 0.49 -20.24 -20.07
N ARG A 84 -0.64 -19.78 -19.51
CA ARG A 84 -1.85 -20.61 -19.41
C ARG A 84 -2.42 -20.97 -20.79
N SER A 85 -2.37 -20.06 -21.77
CA SER A 85 -2.91 -20.30 -23.12
C SER A 85 -2.08 -21.25 -24.01
N LYS A 86 -0.88 -21.65 -23.55
CA LYS A 86 0.04 -22.51 -24.30
C LYS A 86 0.12 -23.95 -23.75
N VAL A 87 -0.66 -24.27 -22.72
CA VAL A 87 -0.88 -25.63 -22.18
C VAL A 87 -2.26 -26.09 -22.62
#